data_AF-A0ABD2NGN8-F1
#
_entry.id   AF-A0ABD2NGN8-F1
#
_cell.length_a   1.000
_cell.length_b   1.000
_cell.length_c   1.000
_cell.angle_alpha   90.00
_cell.angle_beta   90.00
_cell.angle_gamma   90.00
#
_symmetry.space_group_name_H-M   'P 1'
#
loop_
_entity.id
_entity.type
_entity.pdbx_description
1 polymer ?
#
loop_
_entity_poly.entity_id
_entity_poly.type
_entity_poly.pdbx_seq_one_letter_code
_entity_poly.pdbx_strand_id
1 'polypeptide(L)'
;MSVEEVCFVCDKLLSTDVVDVVKEKGTAKLRECSLQRKDGMANLLLGLTSVKVHQKCRKKYTNMKMIAVAAKNGPPSAQPRNADEIPQRPANDFAFENACFFLWC
;
A
#
# COMPACT_ATOMS: atom_id res chain seq x y z
N MET A 1 16.88 -1.23 24.57
CA MET A 1 16.57 -0.67 23.23
C MET A 1 15.61 -1.63 22.55
N SER A 2 14.32 -1.31 22.59
CA SER A 2 13.29 -2.10 21.92
C SER A 2 13.40 -1.78 20.43
N VAL A 3 13.81 -2.74 19.60
CA VAL A 3 13.76 -2.57 18.15
C VAL A 3 12.28 -2.61 17.78
N GLU A 4 11.66 -1.44 17.66
CA GLU A 4 10.27 -1.37 17.22
C GLU A 4 10.20 -1.88 15.78
N GLU A 5 9.64 -3.07 15.61
CA GLU A 5 9.53 -3.66 14.29
C GLU A 5 8.45 -2.90 13.51
N VAL A 6 8.87 -2.19 12.47
CA VAL A 6 8.00 -1.40 11.60
C VAL A 6 7.77 -2.11 10.26
N CYS A 7 6.58 -1.91 9.69
CA CYS A 7 6.22 -2.45 8.40
C CYS A 7 6.91 -1.67 7.27
N PHE A 8 7.73 -2.35 6.48
CA PHE A 8 8.45 -1.79 5.33
C PHE A 8 7.58 -1.01 4.33
N VAL A 9 6.31 -1.36 4.17
CA VAL A 9 5.41 -0.75 3.18
C VAL A 9 4.73 0.52 3.68
N CYS A 10 4.55 0.68 4.98
CA CYS A 10 3.65 1.72 5.52
C CYS A 10 4.13 2.39 6.80
N ASP A 11 5.37 2.09 7.20
CA ASP A 11 6.12 2.65 8.33
C ASP A 11 5.37 2.66 9.67
N LYS A 12 4.36 1.80 9.81
CA LYS A 12 3.60 1.59 11.05
C LYS A 12 4.14 0.37 11.80
N LEU A 13 3.94 0.39 13.11
CA LEU A 13 4.28 -0.72 13.99
C LEU A 13 3.64 -2.02 13.53
N LEU A 14 4.43 -3.10 13.55
CA LEU A 14 3.96 -4.44 13.25
C LEU A 14 2.97 -4.97 14.28
N SER A 15 3.00 -4.45 15.51
CA SER A 15 2.12 -4.85 16.61
C SER A 15 0.63 -4.56 16.36
N THR A 16 0.29 -3.69 15.40
CA THR A 16 -1.09 -3.25 15.14
C THR A 16 -1.90 -4.25 14.31
N ASP A 17 -1.26 -5.13 13.55
CA ASP A 17 -1.92 -5.97 12.55
C ASP A 17 -1.19 -7.32 12.37
N VAL A 18 -1.82 -8.25 11.64
CA VAL A 18 -1.19 -9.53 11.28
C VAL A 18 0.06 -9.30 10.43
N VAL A 19 1.19 -9.79 10.94
CA VAL A 19 2.51 -9.68 10.31
C VAL A 19 2.78 -10.89 9.44
N ASP A 20 3.39 -10.66 8.28
CA ASP A 20 3.90 -11.68 7.38
C ASP A 20 5.41 -11.45 7.17
N VAL A 21 6.18 -12.54 7.25
CA VAL A 21 7.63 -12.51 7.06
C VAL A 21 7.93 -12.96 5.64
N VAL A 22 8.29 -11.99 4.81
CA VAL A 22 8.58 -12.23 3.40
C VAL A 22 10.04 -12.65 3.28
N LYS A 23 10.27 -13.90 2.88
CA LYS A 23 11.60 -14.50 2.61
C LYS A 23 12.11 -14.11 1.21
N GLU A 24 13.33 -14.51 0.87
CA GLU A 24 14.05 -14.16 -0.38
C GLU A 24 13.21 -14.16 -1.67
N LYS A 25 12.45 -15.24 -1.95
CA LYS A 25 11.60 -15.28 -3.15
C LYS A 25 10.55 -14.15 -3.16
N GLY A 26 10.02 -13.83 -2.00
CA GLY A 26 9.06 -12.75 -1.85
C GLY A 26 9.70 -11.36 -1.83
N THR A 27 10.94 -11.22 -1.34
CA THR A 27 11.66 -9.94 -1.39
C THR A 27 12.01 -9.56 -2.83
N ALA A 28 12.42 -10.54 -3.64
CA ALA A 28 12.60 -10.36 -5.08
C ALA A 28 11.31 -9.87 -5.76
N LYS A 29 10.15 -10.43 -5.40
CA LYS A 29 8.87 -9.99 -5.94
C LYS A 29 8.49 -8.58 -5.49
N LEU A 30 8.70 -8.25 -4.21
CA LEU A 30 8.48 -6.89 -3.70
C LEU A 30 9.37 -5.88 -4.41
N ARG A 31 10.62 -6.24 -4.71
CA ARG A 31 11.56 -5.39 -5.46
C ARG A 31 11.06 -5.13 -6.88
N GLU A 32 10.58 -6.16 -7.58
CA GLU A 32 9.97 -5.99 -8.90
C GLU A 32 8.76 -5.06 -8.85
N CYS A 33 7.86 -5.26 -7.88
CA CYS A 33 6.71 -4.38 -7.69
C CYS A 33 7.13 -2.93 -7.39
N SER A 34 8.16 -2.72 -6.57
CA SER A 34 8.72 -1.39 -6.29
C SER A 34 9.25 -0.72 -7.55
N LEU A 35 10.00 -1.43 -8.39
CA LEU A 35 10.51 -0.92 -9.67
C LEU A 35 9.36 -0.50 -10.60
N GLN A 36 8.28 -1.31 -10.67
CA GLN A 36 7.09 -0.96 -11.44
C GLN A 36 6.38 0.28 -10.90
N ARG A 37 6.38 0.47 -9.57
CA ARG A 37 5.78 1.64 -8.90
C ARG A 37 6.64 2.89 -8.96
N LYS A 38 7.95 2.76 -9.25
CA LYS A 38 8.93 3.86 -9.27
C LYS A 38 8.97 4.64 -7.94
N ASP A 39 8.82 3.93 -6.82
CA ASP A 39 8.80 4.52 -5.47
C ASP A 39 10.20 4.61 -4.82
N GLY A 40 11.25 4.12 -5.50
CA GLY A 40 12.63 4.14 -5.00
C GLY A 40 12.95 3.09 -3.93
N MET A 41 11.97 2.29 -3.51
CA MET A 41 12.10 1.31 -2.41
C MET A 41 12.87 0.04 -2.84
N ALA A 42 13.09 -0.15 -4.14
CA ALA A 42 13.74 -1.32 -4.70
C ALA A 42 15.21 -1.45 -4.26
N ASN A 43 15.86 -0.32 -3.95
CA ASN A 43 17.22 -0.28 -3.44
C ASN A 43 17.29 -0.71 -1.98
N LEU A 44 16.26 -0.41 -1.17
CA LEU A 44 16.18 -0.83 0.23
C LEU A 44 15.99 -2.35 0.36
N LEU A 45 15.34 -2.96 -0.63
CA LEU A 45 15.17 -4.42 -0.70
C LEU A 45 16.41 -5.15 -1.23
N LEU A 46 17.45 -4.41 -1.66
CA LEU A 46 18.67 -4.99 -2.20
C LEU A 46 19.52 -5.58 -1.06
N GLY A 47 19.84 -6.86 -1.14
CA GLY A 47 20.64 -7.55 -0.11
C GLY A 47 19.86 -7.99 1.14
N LEU A 48 18.55 -7.73 1.21
CA LEU A 48 17.69 -8.25 2.28
C LEU A 48 17.20 -9.66 1.97
N THR A 49 17.54 -10.61 2.86
CA THR A 49 17.08 -12.01 2.78
C THR A 49 15.65 -12.18 3.29
N SER A 50 15.21 -11.31 4.20
CA SER A 50 13.83 -11.29 4.68
C SER A 50 13.40 -9.90 5.14
N VAL A 51 12.10 -9.63 5.03
CA VAL A 51 11.47 -8.37 5.47
C VAL A 51 10.13 -8.66 6.10
N LYS A 52 9.82 -7.94 7.18
CA LYS A 52 8.53 -8.02 7.87
C LYS A 52 7.59 -6.95 7.33
N VAL A 53 6.38 -7.36 6.98
CA VAL A 53 5.32 -6.48 6.49
C VAL A 53 3.98 -6.92 7.05
N HIS A 54 3.02 -6.01 7.16
CA HIS A 54 1.65 -6.47 7.42
C HIS A 54 1.13 -7.28 6.23
N GLN A 55 0.36 -8.33 6.50
CA GLN A 55 -0.22 -9.19 5.48
C GLN A 55 -1.10 -8.39 4.49
N LYS A 56 -1.86 -7.41 5.01
CA LYS A 56 -2.68 -6.48 4.21
C LYS A 56 -1.80 -5.60 3.30
N CYS A 57 -0.71 -5.09 3.84
CA CYS A 57 0.25 -4.26 3.11
C CYS A 57 0.89 -5.05 1.96
N ARG A 58 1.32 -6.29 2.21
CA ARG A 58 1.85 -7.18 1.16
C ARG A 58 0.85 -7.36 0.02
N LYS A 59 -0.40 -7.74 0.32
CA LYS A 59 -1.46 -7.95 -0.68
C LYS A 59 -1.71 -6.69 -1.51
N LYS A 60 -1.76 -5.52 -0.86
CA LYS A 60 -1.96 -4.24 -1.54
C LYS A 60 -0.75 -3.86 -2.39
N TYR A 61 0.46 -4.11 -1.89
CA TYR A 61 1.70 -3.72 -2.53
C TYR A 61 1.99 -4.52 -3.81
N THR A 62 1.63 -5.81 -3.83
CA THR A 62 1.78 -6.68 -5.00
C THR A 62 0.58 -6.66 -5.96
N ASN A 63 -0.47 -5.87 -5.66
CA ASN A 63 -1.67 -5.82 -6.50
C ASN A 63 -1.40 -4.99 -7.77
N MET A 64 -1.52 -5.62 -8.94
CA MET A 64 -1.27 -4.99 -10.24
C MET A 64 -2.07 -3.70 -10.47
N LYS A 65 -3.35 -3.66 -10.05
CA LYS A 65 -4.18 -2.45 -10.19
C LYS A 65 -3.61 -1.29 -9.38
N MET A 66 -3.14 -1.57 -8.17
CA MET A 66 -2.53 -0.57 -7.27
C MET A 66 -1.15 -0.15 -7.75
N ILE A 67 -0.39 -1.06 -8.33
CA ILE A 67 0.90 -0.76 -8.97
C ILE A 67 0.70 0.20 -10.14
N ALA A 68 -0.25 -0.08 -11.04
CA ALA A 68 -0.54 0.78 -12.19
C ALA A 68 -0.97 2.19 -11.76
N VAL A 69 -1.83 2.30 -10.74
CA VAL A 69 -2.24 3.59 -10.17
C VAL A 69 -1.05 4.35 -9.57
N ALA A 70 -0.20 3.68 -8.78
CA ALA A 70 0.99 4.29 -8.20
C ALA A 70 1.99 4.74 -9.27
N ALA A 71 2.22 3.91 -10.30
CA ALA A 71 3.11 4.24 -11.40
C ALA A 71 2.63 5.45 -12.21
N LYS A 72 1.29 5.64 -12.33
CA LYS A 72 0.67 6.79 -13.01
C LYS A 72 0.74 8.07 -12.17
N ASN A 73 0.54 7.96 -10.86
CA ASN A 73 0.47 9.11 -9.96
C ASN A 73 1.85 9.55 -9.44
N GLY A 74 2.91 8.76 -9.67
CA GLY A 74 4.22 9.00 -9.10
C GLY A 74 4.31 8.57 -7.63
N PRO A 75 5.50 8.67 -7.01
CA PRO A 75 5.66 8.37 -5.59
C PRO A 75 4.70 9.25 -4.78
N PRO A 76 4.00 8.71 -3.76
CA PRO A 76 3.28 9.57 -2.84
C PRO A 76 4.32 10.50 -2.21
N SER A 77 4.26 11.79 -2.54
CA SER A 77 4.94 12.78 -1.71
C SER A 77 4.43 12.56 -0.29
N ALA A 78 5.30 12.71 0.70
CA ALA A 78 4.95 12.59 2.11
C ALA A 78 4.03 13.75 2.55
N GLN A 79 2.93 13.98 1.83
CA GLN A 79 1.88 14.88 2.26
C GLN A 79 0.96 14.12 3.22
N PRO A 80 0.66 14.70 4.39
CA PRO A 80 -0.44 14.20 5.19
C PRO A 80 -1.66 14.21 4.29
N ARG A 81 -2.40 13.10 4.29
CA ARG A 81 -3.77 13.09 3.79
C ARG A 81 -4.55 14.02 4.72
N ASN A 82 -4.50 15.33 4.47
CA ASN A 82 -5.47 16.25 5.03
C ASN A 82 -6.83 15.71 4.61
N ALA A 83 -7.68 15.43 5.58
CA ALA A 83 -8.99 14.83 5.37
C ALA A 83 -9.99 15.81 4.73
N ASP A 84 -9.51 16.82 3.99
CA ASP A 84 -10.28 17.99 3.54
C ASP A 84 -10.25 18.19 2.01
N GLU A 85 -9.75 17.23 1.23
CA GLU A 85 -9.95 17.25 -0.23
C GLU A 85 -11.25 16.54 -0.58
N ILE A 86 -12.34 17.31 -0.52
CA ILE A 86 -13.62 17.01 -1.14
C ILE A 86 -13.35 16.64 -2.61
N PRO A 87 -13.72 15.44 -3.09
CA PRO A 87 -13.64 15.15 -4.51
C PRO A 87 -14.64 16.04 -5.25
N GLN A 88 -14.17 17.07 -5.96
CA GLN A 88 -15.01 17.80 -6.90
C GLN A 88 -15.33 16.86 -8.08
N ARG A 89 -16.47 16.18 -7.97
CA ARG A 89 -17.12 15.51 -9.10
C ARG A 89 -17.50 16.60 -10.12
N PRO A 90 -17.29 16.39 -11.44
CA PRO A 90 -17.93 17.24 -12.43
C PRO A 90 -19.44 17.11 -12.25
N ALA A 91 -20.11 18.25 -12.12
CA ALA A 91 -21.56 18.34 -12.02
C ALA A 91 -22.17 17.75 -13.29
N ASN A 92 -22.75 16.57 -13.17
CA ASN A 92 -23.77 16.08 -14.08
C ASN A 92 -24.79 15.30 -13.24
N ASP A 93 -25.98 15.89 -13.18
CA ASP A 93 -27.21 15.40 -12.56
C ASP A 93 -27.57 13.97 -12.96
N PHE A 94 -27.22 13.00 -12.12
CA PHE A 94 -27.97 11.75 -11.98
C PHE A 94 -28.04 11.39 -10.50
N ALA A 95 -29.06 11.92 -9.82
CA ALA A 95 -29.48 11.42 -8.53
C ALA A 95 -30.16 10.05 -8.73
N PHE A 96 -29.49 8.98 -8.32
CA PHE A 96 -30.18 7.75 -7.95
C PHE A 96 -29.81 7.40 -6.51
N GLU A 97 -30.87 7.20 -5.75
CA GLU A 97 -30.94 7.11 -4.31
C GLU A 97 -30.01 6.07 -3.67
N ASN A 98 -29.68 6.34 -2.42
CA ASN A 98 -29.17 5.39 -1.45
C ASN A 98 -29.88 4.03 -1.54
N ALA A 99 -29.12 2.96 -1.81
CA ALA A 99 -29.38 1.66 -1.18
C ALA A 99 -28.20 0.69 -1.38
N CYS A 100 -27.63 0.30 -0.22
CA CYS A 100 -27.20 -1.06 0.13
C CYS A 100 -26.02 -1.71 -0.61
N PHE A 101 -24.88 -1.87 0.09
CA PHE A 101 -24.13 -3.13 0.08
C PHE A 101 -23.40 -3.38 1.41
N PHE A 102 -24.17 -3.78 2.43
CA PHE A 102 -23.74 -4.86 3.32
C PHE A 102 -24.93 -5.79 3.53
N LEU A 103 -25.02 -6.81 2.67
CA LEU A 103 -25.89 -7.95 2.91
C LEU A 103 -24.99 -9.17 3.16
N TRP A 104 -24.82 -9.49 4.45
CA TRP A 104 -24.84 -10.85 4.97
C TRP A 104 -25.57 -10.80 6.33
N CYS A 105 -26.90 -10.77 6.29
CA CYS A 105 -27.79 -11.74 6.94
C CYS A 105 -29.21 -11.54 6.40
#